data_AF-A0A5N6YSC2-F1
#
_entry.id   AF-A0A5N6YSC2-F1
#
_cell.length_a   1.000
_cell.length_b   1.000
_cell.length_c   1.000
_cell.angle_alpha   90.00
_cell.angle_beta   90.00
_cell.angle_gamma   90.00
#
_symmetry.space_group_name_H-M   'P 1'
#
loop_
_entity.id
_entity.type
_entity.pdbx_description
1 polymer ?
#
loop_
_entity_poly.entity_id
_entity_poly.type
_entity_poly.pdbx_seq_one_letter_code
_entity_poly.pdbx_strand_id
1 'polypeptide(L)'
;MHARPAENEDSPRDAQRTPEEPPQEDQYGHFHGSASGFAFLQLVKARLASLPSISLNFPDYPLVNSTNFPAMLPPKSIADTLIHNYFDFGLTTSRFVHKNSLLASHENLYSNSPDSLPSQDDRALVYMVMAIGSHYAQANTVFSGFSASVQYYTMAQKELERGSSKITLSSLQARLLITHYLLNHSRMHDAWSSFGIVVRHAQALRLHRESKASLTNFIEYEYRKKLFWSIYIYDRILSSIFGRPAALHDDDIDQEECRFTDDDDVTISEEHLKGKGVFCSGAGLIYYARLAKILGMVLREFYGPLRKRHDLQSLQGMAVKMQQLLHDWLLNLPAFLDFISLPPSAMSTLTQRQLCTLKLIYSHTRLLLYRPFILYCIQQNGNAQDTPDLAQWFTHCSDKSIEAAYSIVDECRSLQSRGLFSRHFWLVNYTQFAAIGTLYMYSSIRLKEPGIRAVADEALTQFPVGVEGDLVGQRYFDILRELQKVTLQCSTTTDNTFDGSTVDGSGLELPDLDDMLLGNGDPFGSALQPIRLTCQP
;
A
#
# COMPACT_ATOMS: atom_id res chain seq x y z
N MET A 1 38.16 24.70 17.67
CA MET A 1 37.57 25.99 17.25
C MET A 1 38.01 26.22 15.80
N HIS A 2 37.32 25.60 14.84
CA HIS A 2 37.62 25.74 13.42
C HIS A 2 36.43 26.40 12.74
N ALA A 3 36.64 27.64 12.29
CA ALA A 3 35.67 28.43 11.54
C ALA A 3 35.44 27.80 10.16
N ARG A 4 34.17 27.68 9.75
CA ARG A 4 33.78 27.42 8.35
C ARG A 4 34.05 28.69 7.53
N PRO A 5 34.53 28.59 6.26
CA PRO A 5 34.62 29.75 5.39
C PRO A 5 33.21 30.17 4.94
N ALA A 6 33.01 31.47 4.79
CA ALA A 6 31.80 32.05 4.23
C ALA A 6 31.64 31.64 2.76
N GLU A 7 30.49 31.08 2.41
CA GLU A 7 30.09 30.85 1.02
C GLU A 7 29.62 32.18 0.42
N ASN A 8 30.24 32.59 -0.69
CA ASN A 8 29.79 33.71 -1.50
C ASN A 8 28.46 33.36 -2.17
N GLU A 9 27.47 34.24 -1.97
CA GLU A 9 26.20 34.28 -2.69
C GLU A 9 26.41 34.65 -4.17
N ASP A 10 25.42 34.28 -4.98
CA ASP A 10 25.18 34.58 -6.40
C ASP A 10 25.93 33.75 -7.46
N SER A 11 25.35 32.58 -7.80
CA SER A 11 25.39 32.04 -9.17
C SER A 11 23.96 31.77 -9.67
N PRO A 12 23.64 32.01 -10.96
CA PRO A 12 22.28 31.87 -11.51
C PRO A 12 21.76 30.43 -11.63
N ARG A 13 22.34 29.45 -10.91
CA ARG A 13 21.91 28.04 -10.91
C ARG A 13 20.83 27.71 -9.87
N ASP A 14 20.44 28.65 -9.01
CA ASP A 14 19.48 28.39 -7.93
C ASP A 14 18.01 28.42 -8.35
N ALA A 15 17.67 28.95 -9.54
CA ALA A 15 16.29 29.04 -10.03
C ALA A 15 15.69 27.68 -10.47
N GLN A 16 16.48 26.60 -10.54
CA GLN A 16 16.04 25.27 -10.99
C GLN A 16 16.17 24.18 -9.91
N ARG A 17 16.46 24.53 -8.65
CA ARG A 17 16.56 23.54 -7.58
C ARG A 17 15.18 23.07 -7.14
N THR A 18 15.05 21.76 -6.97
CA THR A 18 13.90 21.16 -6.31
C THR A 18 13.76 21.74 -4.90
N PRO A 19 12.53 22.06 -4.46
CA PRO A 19 12.28 22.78 -3.21
C PRO A 19 12.82 22.09 -1.95
N GLU A 20 13.07 22.90 -0.91
CA GLU A 20 13.30 22.41 0.46
C GLU A 20 12.01 21.82 1.04
N GLU A 21 12.11 20.59 1.54
CA GLU A 21 10.98 19.86 2.11
C GLU A 21 10.76 20.29 3.58
N PRO A 22 9.51 20.39 4.06
CA PRO A 22 9.21 20.69 5.45
C PRO A 22 9.84 19.65 6.38
N PRO A 23 10.05 19.96 7.68
CA PRO A 23 10.67 19.04 8.63
C PRO A 23 10.00 17.67 8.60
N GLN A 24 10.82 16.66 8.30
CA GLN A 24 10.42 15.26 8.06
C GLN A 24 10.49 14.42 9.34
N GLU A 25 10.33 15.05 10.49
CA GLU A 25 10.44 14.40 11.80
C GLU A 25 9.13 14.53 12.58
N ASP A 26 8.74 13.43 13.24
CA ASP A 26 7.67 13.47 14.24
C ASP A 26 8.19 14.08 15.57
N GLN A 27 7.29 14.21 16.56
CA GLN A 27 7.67 14.76 17.87
C GLN A 27 8.73 13.94 18.64
N TYR A 28 9.01 12.72 18.19
CA TYR A 28 10.00 11.82 18.78
C TYR A 28 11.32 11.80 17.99
N GLY A 29 11.44 12.60 16.92
CA GLY A 29 12.60 12.63 16.03
C GLY A 29 12.63 11.49 15.02
N HIS A 30 11.53 10.77 14.80
CA HIS A 30 11.48 9.73 13.78
C HIS A 30 11.32 10.33 12.39
N PHE A 31 12.17 9.87 11.47
CA PHE A 31 12.12 10.28 10.08
C PHE A 31 10.89 9.71 9.32
N HIS A 32 10.23 10.59 8.57
CA HIS A 32 9.15 10.33 7.63
C HIS A 32 9.45 11.03 6.29
N GLY A 33 9.91 10.27 5.29
CA GLY A 33 10.32 10.86 4.02
C GLY A 33 9.16 11.34 3.15
N SER A 34 9.47 12.04 2.06
CA SER A 34 8.50 12.78 1.25
C SER A 34 7.46 11.96 0.50
N ALA A 35 7.66 10.64 0.34
CA ALA A 35 6.62 9.75 -0.17
C ALA A 35 5.48 9.53 0.83
N SER A 36 5.76 9.69 2.13
CA SER A 36 4.82 9.38 3.20
C SER A 36 3.60 10.31 3.18
N GLY A 37 2.45 9.77 3.63
CA GLY A 37 1.26 10.58 3.86
C GLY A 37 1.49 11.67 4.91
N PHE A 38 2.36 11.43 5.90
CA PHE A 38 2.74 12.43 6.90
C PHE A 38 3.44 13.62 6.28
N ALA A 39 4.52 13.41 5.53
CA ALA A 39 5.29 14.49 4.91
C ALA A 39 4.42 15.30 3.93
N PHE A 40 3.57 14.60 3.18
CA PHE A 40 2.58 15.22 2.30
C PHE A 40 1.63 16.14 3.07
N LEU A 41 1.04 15.67 4.17
CA LEU A 41 0.13 16.50 4.99
C LEU A 41 0.84 17.65 5.72
N GLN A 42 2.09 17.48 6.13
CA GLN A 42 2.89 18.57 6.72
C GLN A 42 3.14 19.69 5.71
N LEU A 43 3.35 19.34 4.44
CA LEU A 43 3.46 20.34 3.38
C LEU A 43 2.14 21.10 3.19
N VAL A 44 1.01 20.40 3.20
CA VAL A 44 -0.32 21.02 3.18
C VAL A 44 -0.48 21.97 4.37
N LYS A 45 -0.05 21.54 5.56
CA LYS A 45 -0.06 22.37 6.77
C LYS A 45 0.75 23.64 6.65
N ALA A 46 1.99 23.54 6.17
CA ALA A 46 2.87 24.69 5.96
C ALA A 46 2.25 25.71 4.99
N ARG A 47 1.52 25.24 3.98
CA ARG A 47 0.87 26.11 2.98
C ARG A 47 -0.39 26.80 3.46
N LEU A 48 -1.22 26.12 4.26
CA LEU A 48 -2.51 26.67 4.64
C LEU A 48 -2.42 27.70 5.79
N ALA A 49 -1.25 27.85 6.44
CA ALA A 49 -0.90 28.86 7.47
C ALA A 49 -1.82 28.97 8.72
N SER A 50 -3.04 28.42 8.68
CA SER A 50 -4.10 28.52 9.67
C SER A 50 -4.42 27.19 10.37
N LEU A 51 -3.75 26.10 9.99
CA LEU A 51 -3.97 24.80 10.59
C LEU A 51 -3.54 24.84 12.06
N PRO A 52 -4.44 24.58 13.04
CA PRO A 52 -4.03 24.36 14.41
C PRO A 52 -3.00 23.22 14.45
N SER A 53 -2.27 23.11 15.56
CA SER A 53 -1.28 22.05 15.77
C SER A 53 -1.95 20.66 15.77
N ILE A 54 -2.34 20.15 14.59
CA ILE A 54 -2.66 18.76 14.40
C ILE A 54 -1.37 18.03 14.76
N SER A 55 -1.45 17.33 15.88
CA SER A 55 -0.44 16.40 16.31
C SER A 55 -0.54 15.20 15.38
N LEU A 56 0.19 15.24 14.27
CA LEU A 56 0.27 14.16 13.29
C LEU A 56 1.12 12.98 13.82
N ASN A 57 1.02 12.66 15.11
CA ASN A 57 1.79 11.57 15.70
C ASN A 57 1.19 10.24 15.31
N PHE A 58 2.05 9.26 15.04
CA PHE A 58 1.70 7.87 14.73
C PHE A 58 1.97 6.91 15.90
N PRO A 59 1.62 7.21 17.17
CA PRO A 59 1.97 6.30 18.26
C PRO A 59 1.26 4.96 18.06
N ASP A 60 1.99 3.87 18.33
CA ASP A 60 1.42 2.53 18.28
C ASP A 60 0.42 2.37 19.44
N TYR A 61 -0.76 1.87 19.12
CA TYR A 61 -1.75 1.56 20.15
C TYR A 61 -1.34 0.30 20.92
N PRO A 62 -1.46 0.29 22.26
CA PRO A 62 -1.12 -0.88 23.04
C PRO A 62 -2.06 -2.04 22.66
N LEU A 63 -1.50 -3.22 22.40
CA LEU A 63 -2.33 -4.42 22.35
C LEU A 63 -2.92 -4.64 23.74
N VAL A 64 -4.21 -4.99 23.81
CA VAL A 64 -4.85 -5.35 25.08
C VAL A 64 -4.03 -6.45 25.76
N ASN A 65 -3.68 -6.25 27.03
CA ASN A 65 -2.89 -7.21 27.78
C ASN A 65 -3.64 -8.55 27.88
N SER A 66 -3.15 -9.57 27.19
CA SER A 66 -3.72 -10.93 27.23
C SER A 66 -3.44 -11.67 28.55
N THR A 67 -2.82 -11.00 29.53
CA THR A 67 -2.43 -11.60 30.83
C THR A 67 -3.61 -12.11 31.64
N ASN A 68 -4.83 -11.69 31.31
CA ASN A 68 -6.05 -12.07 32.02
C ASN A 68 -6.75 -13.31 31.45
N PHE A 69 -6.27 -13.90 30.36
CA PHE A 69 -6.87 -15.09 29.75
C PHE A 69 -5.88 -16.27 29.71
N PRO A 70 -6.27 -17.47 30.19
CA PRO A 70 -5.41 -18.65 30.10
C PRO A 70 -5.17 -19.00 28.63
N ALA A 71 -3.91 -19.28 28.27
CA ALA A 71 -3.56 -19.72 26.92
C ALA A 71 -4.18 -21.10 26.64
N MET A 72 -5.34 -21.10 26.01
CA MET A 72 -6.13 -22.30 25.74
C MET A 72 -6.30 -22.48 24.25
N LEU A 73 -6.04 -23.70 23.76
CA LEU A 73 -6.37 -24.05 22.39
C LEU A 73 -7.90 -24.04 22.21
N PRO A 74 -8.42 -23.47 21.11
CA PRO A 74 -9.84 -23.54 20.84
C PRO A 74 -10.24 -24.99 20.51
N PRO A 75 -11.54 -25.35 20.63
CA PRO A 75 -12.06 -26.56 20.02
C PRO A 75 -11.63 -26.68 18.56
N LYS A 76 -11.24 -27.89 18.12
CA LYS A 76 -10.68 -28.13 16.78
C LYS A 76 -11.56 -27.58 15.66
N SER A 77 -12.88 -27.74 15.75
CA SER A 77 -13.83 -27.21 14.76
C SER A 77 -13.78 -25.68 14.61
N ILE A 78 -13.50 -24.96 15.71
CA ILE A 78 -13.29 -23.51 15.66
C ILE A 78 -11.95 -23.23 14.99
N ALA A 79 -10.87 -23.92 15.37
CA ALA A 79 -9.56 -23.78 14.75
C ALA A 79 -9.59 -24.01 13.23
N ASP A 80 -10.29 -25.06 12.76
CA ASP A 80 -10.50 -25.35 11.35
C ASP A 80 -11.16 -24.16 10.62
N THR A 81 -12.18 -23.56 11.25
CA THR A 81 -12.86 -22.38 10.72
C THR A 81 -11.92 -21.17 10.64
N LEU A 82 -11.09 -20.95 11.66
CA LEU A 82 -10.13 -19.85 11.67
C LEU A 82 -9.06 -20.02 10.58
N ILE A 83 -8.53 -21.24 10.42
CA ILE A 83 -7.56 -21.55 9.36
C ILE A 83 -8.18 -21.32 7.98
N HIS A 84 -9.43 -21.74 7.78
CA HIS A 84 -10.17 -21.48 6.55
C HIS A 84 -10.29 -19.98 6.27
N ASN A 85 -10.70 -19.19 7.27
CA ASN A 85 -10.81 -17.74 7.16
C ASN A 85 -9.47 -17.08 6.77
N TYR A 86 -8.33 -17.58 7.27
CA TYR A 86 -7.02 -17.06 6.87
C TYR A 86 -6.74 -17.25 5.37
N PHE A 87 -7.00 -18.44 4.82
CA PHE A 87 -6.73 -18.72 3.40
C PHE A 87 -7.70 -18.02 2.45
N ASP A 88 -8.92 -17.73 2.91
CA ASP A 88 -9.95 -17.03 2.13
C ASP A 88 -9.85 -15.51 2.21
N PHE A 89 -9.39 -14.97 3.35
CA PHE A 89 -9.43 -13.53 3.62
C PHE A 89 -8.11 -12.92 4.07
N GLY A 90 -7.31 -13.64 4.88
CA GLY A 90 -6.14 -13.11 5.57
C GLY A 90 -5.05 -12.56 4.66
N LEU A 91 -4.54 -13.38 3.75
CA LEU A 91 -3.43 -13.03 2.84
C LEU A 91 -3.62 -13.64 1.44
N THR A 92 -4.73 -13.28 0.80
CA THR A 92 -5.12 -13.84 -0.51
C THR A 92 -4.12 -13.57 -1.63
N THR A 93 -3.37 -12.46 -1.57
CA THR A 93 -2.43 -12.08 -2.63
C THR A 93 -1.01 -12.57 -2.38
N SER A 94 -0.57 -12.69 -1.12
CA SER A 94 0.83 -13.07 -0.81
C SER A 94 1.04 -14.59 -0.65
N ARG A 95 0.02 -15.35 -0.18
CA ARG A 95 -0.03 -16.84 -0.11
C ARG A 95 1.31 -17.58 0.11
N PHE A 96 2.13 -17.11 1.05
CA PHE A 96 3.46 -17.67 1.30
C PHE A 96 3.48 -18.82 2.31
N VAL A 97 2.31 -19.32 2.73
CA VAL A 97 2.15 -20.46 3.64
C VAL A 97 1.48 -21.59 2.88
N HIS A 98 2.11 -22.77 2.87
CA HIS A 98 1.55 -23.93 2.19
C HIS A 98 0.39 -24.52 2.98
N LYS A 99 -0.81 -24.52 2.39
CA LYS A 99 -2.05 -24.94 3.06
C LYS A 99 -1.95 -26.37 3.59
N ASN A 100 -1.53 -27.33 2.77
CA ASN A 100 -1.52 -28.73 3.16
C ASN A 100 -0.48 -29.04 4.25
N SER A 101 0.70 -28.42 4.19
CA SER A 101 1.70 -28.54 5.26
C SER A 101 1.23 -27.92 6.58
N LEU A 102 0.56 -26.76 6.52
CA LEU A 102 0.00 -26.13 7.72
C LEU A 102 -1.10 -27.00 8.34
N LEU A 103 -2.00 -27.56 7.53
CA LEU A 103 -3.07 -28.45 8.00
C LEU A 103 -2.50 -29.69 8.67
N ALA A 104 -1.42 -30.28 8.14
CA ALA A 104 -0.74 -31.40 8.80
C ALA A 104 -0.20 -31.00 10.19
N SER A 105 0.43 -29.84 10.31
CA SER A 105 0.87 -29.30 11.62
C SER A 105 -0.31 -29.00 12.56
N HIS A 106 -1.44 -28.53 12.03
CA HIS A 106 -2.65 -28.32 12.80
C HIS A 106 -3.23 -29.64 13.33
N GLU A 107 -3.36 -30.67 12.49
CA GLU A 107 -3.83 -32.00 12.90
C GLU A 107 -2.95 -32.59 14.02
N ASN A 108 -1.64 -32.48 13.83
CA ASN A 108 -0.64 -32.89 14.80
C ASN A 108 -0.76 -32.15 16.14
N LEU A 109 -1.07 -30.84 16.13
CA LEU A 109 -1.28 -30.05 17.34
C LEU A 109 -2.48 -30.53 18.18
N TYR A 110 -3.51 -31.08 17.53
CA TYR A 110 -4.72 -31.62 18.17
C TYR A 110 -4.67 -33.14 18.41
N SER A 111 -3.57 -33.79 18.05
CA SER A 111 -3.39 -35.22 18.27
C SER A 111 -3.11 -35.52 19.75
N ASN A 112 -3.58 -36.67 20.24
CA ASN A 112 -3.35 -37.11 21.63
C ASN A 112 -1.95 -37.73 21.83
N SER A 113 -1.12 -37.78 20.79
CA SER A 113 0.19 -38.42 20.81
C SER A 113 1.29 -37.37 21.03
N PRO A 114 2.11 -37.47 22.09
CA PRO A 114 3.16 -36.49 22.35
C PRO A 114 4.26 -36.48 21.28
N ASP A 115 4.50 -37.60 20.60
CA ASP A 115 5.52 -37.73 19.54
C ASP A 115 5.13 -37.06 18.22
N SER A 116 3.84 -36.74 18.03
CA SER A 116 3.35 -36.04 16.84
C SER A 116 3.27 -34.53 17.01
N LEU A 117 3.73 -33.97 18.14
CA LEU A 117 3.69 -32.52 18.34
C LEU A 117 4.52 -31.79 17.26
N PRO A 118 3.95 -30.77 16.59
CA PRO A 118 4.68 -30.00 15.59
C PRO A 118 5.91 -29.33 16.20
N SER A 119 6.87 -28.98 15.35
CA SER A 119 8.00 -28.17 15.79
C SER A 119 7.51 -26.85 16.39
N GLN A 120 8.32 -26.26 17.26
CA GLN A 120 8.00 -24.98 17.91
C GLN A 120 7.68 -23.87 16.90
N ASP A 121 8.44 -23.80 15.81
CA ASP A 121 8.23 -22.81 14.76
C ASP A 121 6.94 -23.08 13.96
N ASP A 122 6.60 -24.36 13.75
CA ASP A 122 5.34 -24.74 13.10
C ASP A 122 4.13 -24.42 13.99
N ARG A 123 4.25 -24.61 15.31
CA ARG A 123 3.22 -24.18 16.27
C ARG A 123 3.02 -22.68 16.23
N ALA A 124 4.12 -21.90 16.23
CA ALA A 124 4.04 -20.45 16.10
C ALA A 124 3.33 -20.03 14.81
N LEU A 125 3.62 -20.72 13.70
CA LEU A 125 2.97 -20.48 12.42
C LEU A 125 1.46 -20.80 12.48
N VAL A 126 1.06 -21.93 13.04
CA VAL A 126 -0.36 -22.30 13.23
C VAL A 126 -1.07 -21.26 14.12
N TYR A 127 -0.45 -20.83 15.21
CA TYR A 127 -1.00 -19.78 16.07
C TYR A 127 -1.17 -18.45 15.35
N MET A 128 -0.20 -18.03 14.52
CA MET A 128 -0.36 -16.81 13.73
C MET A 128 -1.44 -16.91 12.66
N VAL A 129 -1.60 -18.08 12.03
CA VAL A 129 -2.69 -18.32 11.09
C VAL A 129 -4.04 -18.23 11.80
N MET A 130 -4.18 -18.85 12.98
CA MET A 130 -5.40 -18.70 13.79
C MET A 130 -5.61 -17.26 14.26
N ALA A 131 -4.56 -16.52 14.62
CA ALA A 131 -4.66 -15.12 15.02
C ALA A 131 -5.26 -14.27 13.89
N ILE A 132 -4.72 -14.38 12.68
CA ILE A 132 -5.24 -13.65 11.52
C ILE A 132 -6.65 -14.17 11.16
N GLY A 133 -6.87 -15.48 11.14
CA GLY A 133 -8.19 -16.07 10.88
C GLY A 133 -9.28 -15.60 11.84
N SER A 134 -8.94 -15.49 13.13
CA SER A 134 -9.81 -14.97 14.20
C SER A 134 -10.13 -13.49 14.00
N HIS A 135 -9.18 -12.73 13.46
CA HIS A 135 -9.38 -11.31 13.16
C HIS A 135 -10.41 -11.10 12.03
N TYR A 136 -10.53 -12.04 11.09
CA TYR A 136 -11.54 -12.02 10.02
C TYR A 136 -12.83 -12.76 10.36
N ALA A 137 -12.97 -13.27 11.59
CA ALA A 137 -14.17 -13.98 11.99
C ALA A 137 -15.35 -13.02 12.26
N GLN A 138 -16.56 -13.43 11.87
CA GLN A 138 -17.78 -12.63 12.08
C GLN A 138 -18.27 -12.67 13.54
N ALA A 139 -17.89 -13.70 14.30
CA ALA A 139 -18.31 -13.91 15.68
C ALA A 139 -17.20 -13.54 16.67
N ASN A 140 -17.56 -12.77 17.70
CA ASN A 140 -16.69 -12.47 18.83
C ASN A 140 -17.04 -13.37 20.02
N THR A 141 -16.16 -14.32 20.32
CA THR A 141 -16.29 -15.33 21.39
C THR A 141 -14.95 -15.45 22.13
N VAL A 142 -14.87 -16.30 23.14
CA VAL A 142 -13.59 -16.58 23.83
C VAL A 142 -12.52 -17.17 22.88
N PHE A 143 -12.94 -17.78 21.77
CA PHE A 143 -12.08 -18.52 20.83
C PHE A 143 -12.05 -17.91 19.41
N SER A 144 -12.76 -16.81 19.17
CA SER A 144 -12.88 -16.19 17.85
C SER A 144 -13.13 -14.69 17.99
N GLY A 145 -12.65 -13.88 17.07
CA GLY A 145 -12.71 -12.41 17.17
C GLY A 145 -11.43 -11.81 17.77
N PHE A 146 -11.51 -10.53 18.13
CA PHE A 146 -10.34 -9.71 18.48
C PHE A 146 -9.60 -10.19 19.73
N SER A 147 -10.31 -10.49 20.82
CA SER A 147 -9.64 -10.92 22.06
C SER A 147 -8.95 -12.27 21.91
N ALA A 148 -9.52 -13.18 21.12
CA ALA A 148 -8.89 -14.46 20.80
C ALA A 148 -7.69 -14.29 19.86
N SER A 149 -7.77 -13.38 18.89
CA SER A 149 -6.65 -13.13 17.97
C SER A 149 -5.40 -12.63 18.71
N VAL A 150 -5.58 -11.76 19.71
CA VAL A 150 -4.48 -11.28 20.57
C VAL A 150 -3.88 -12.42 21.39
N GLN A 151 -4.68 -13.38 21.87
CA GLN A 151 -4.17 -14.54 22.59
C GLN A 151 -3.31 -15.43 21.69
N TYR A 152 -3.79 -15.77 20.49
CA TYR A 152 -3.02 -16.58 19.53
C TYR A 152 -1.74 -15.89 19.08
N TYR A 153 -1.78 -14.57 18.88
CA TYR A 153 -0.61 -13.75 18.63
C TYR A 153 0.42 -13.87 19.78
N THR A 154 0.00 -13.71 21.04
CA THR A 154 0.88 -13.86 22.20
C THR A 154 1.44 -15.28 22.32
N MET A 155 0.65 -16.31 22.00
CA MET A 155 1.11 -17.70 21.99
C MET A 155 2.22 -17.90 20.94
N ALA A 156 2.03 -17.36 19.72
CA ALA A 156 3.04 -17.44 18.67
C ALA A 156 4.36 -16.73 19.05
N GLN A 157 4.28 -15.54 19.66
CA GLN A 157 5.47 -14.84 20.13
C GLN A 157 6.25 -15.66 21.16
N LYS A 158 5.55 -16.24 22.15
CA LYS A 158 6.19 -17.10 23.16
C LYS A 158 6.88 -18.32 22.55
N GLU A 159 6.26 -18.94 21.54
CA GLU A 159 6.89 -20.05 20.83
C GLU A 159 8.16 -19.58 20.09
N LEU A 160 8.14 -18.42 19.43
CA LEU A 160 9.33 -17.88 18.73
C LEU A 160 10.44 -17.42 19.68
N GLU A 161 10.11 -16.98 20.90
CA GLU A 161 11.07 -16.50 21.91
C GLU A 161 11.76 -17.62 22.67
N ARG A 162 11.04 -18.72 22.92
CA ARG A 162 11.57 -19.93 23.57
C ARG A 162 12.50 -20.74 22.66
N GLY A 163 12.54 -20.43 21.37
CA GLY A 163 13.22 -21.23 20.34
C GLY A 163 14.73 -21.07 20.30
N SER A 164 15.38 -21.95 19.54
CA SER A 164 16.80 -21.87 19.20
C SER A 164 17.11 -20.59 18.40
N SER A 165 18.35 -20.11 18.41
CA SER A 165 18.82 -19.04 17.51
C SER A 165 18.79 -19.44 16.03
N LYS A 166 18.50 -20.71 15.72
CA LYS A 166 18.32 -21.22 14.36
C LYS A 166 17.08 -20.61 13.71
N ILE A 167 17.26 -20.03 12.53
CA ILE A 167 16.17 -19.51 11.70
C ILE A 167 15.66 -20.65 10.81
N THR A 168 14.35 -20.90 10.84
CA THR A 168 13.65 -21.85 9.95
C THR A 168 12.68 -21.13 9.03
N LEU A 169 12.23 -21.81 7.96
CA LEU A 169 11.23 -21.27 7.05
C LEU A 169 9.93 -20.93 7.80
N SER A 170 9.42 -21.84 8.62
CA SER A 170 8.22 -21.65 9.44
C SER A 170 8.35 -20.47 10.42
N SER A 171 9.52 -20.32 11.06
CA SER A 171 9.76 -19.18 11.96
C SER A 171 9.70 -17.84 11.22
N LEU A 172 10.20 -17.79 9.98
CA LEU A 172 10.20 -16.59 9.17
C LEU A 172 8.80 -16.28 8.62
N GLN A 173 8.05 -17.30 8.19
CA GLN A 173 6.64 -17.17 7.81
C GLN A 173 5.83 -16.61 8.99
N ALA A 174 5.99 -17.16 10.19
CA ALA A 174 5.30 -16.67 11.39
C ALA A 174 5.67 -15.21 11.72
N ARG A 175 6.95 -14.81 11.59
CA ARG A 175 7.38 -13.42 11.81
C ARG A 175 6.82 -12.45 10.77
N LEU A 176 6.72 -12.84 9.50
CA LEU A 176 6.05 -12.02 8.49
C LEU A 176 4.55 -11.88 8.79
N LEU A 177 3.89 -12.95 9.27
CA LEU A 177 2.50 -12.86 9.74
C LEU A 177 2.37 -11.96 10.97
N ILE A 178 3.35 -11.93 11.88
CA ILE A 178 3.40 -10.98 13.01
C ILE A 178 3.44 -9.55 12.49
N THR A 179 4.31 -9.25 11.51
CA THR A 179 4.36 -7.93 10.87
C THR A 179 2.99 -7.55 10.29
N HIS A 180 2.37 -8.46 9.53
CA HIS A 180 1.03 -8.24 8.98
C HIS A 180 -0.03 -8.01 10.07
N TYR A 181 0.00 -8.81 11.14
CA TYR A 181 -0.92 -8.68 12.26
C TYR A 181 -0.79 -7.32 12.95
N LEU A 182 0.44 -6.84 13.17
CA LEU A 182 0.70 -5.52 13.74
C LEU A 182 0.17 -4.38 12.85
N LEU A 183 0.28 -4.52 11.52
CA LEU A 183 -0.31 -3.56 10.58
C LEU A 183 -1.85 -3.51 10.66
N ASN A 184 -2.50 -4.67 10.73
CA ASN A 184 -3.95 -4.75 10.98
C ASN A 184 -4.36 -4.10 12.31
N HIS A 185 -3.47 -4.10 13.30
CA HIS A 185 -3.73 -3.60 14.66
C HIS A 185 -3.13 -2.22 14.92
N SER A 186 -2.83 -1.44 13.88
CA SER A 186 -2.39 -0.04 14.06
C SER A 186 -1.05 0.13 14.77
N ARG A 187 -0.20 -0.91 14.78
CA ARG A 187 1.13 -0.89 15.40
C ARG A 187 2.20 -0.77 14.32
N MET A 188 2.21 0.38 13.66
CA MET A 188 3.03 0.65 12.49
C MET A 188 4.53 0.69 12.82
N HIS A 189 4.94 1.24 13.97
CA HIS A 189 6.36 1.29 14.35
C HIS A 189 6.87 -0.09 14.78
N ASP A 190 6.07 -0.86 15.50
CA ASP A 190 6.35 -2.24 15.86
C ASP A 190 6.37 -3.13 14.62
N ALA A 191 5.45 -2.93 13.67
CA ALA A 191 5.44 -3.63 12.39
C ALA A 191 6.73 -3.33 11.60
N TRP A 192 7.14 -2.06 11.50
CA TRP A 192 8.39 -1.66 10.85
C TRP A 192 9.61 -2.33 11.51
N SER A 193 9.66 -2.33 12.85
CA SER A 193 10.76 -2.94 13.60
C SER A 193 10.79 -4.46 13.44
N SER A 194 9.63 -5.11 13.54
CA SER A 194 9.46 -6.54 13.30
C SER A 194 9.87 -6.93 11.87
N PHE A 195 9.50 -6.11 10.89
CA PHE A 195 9.85 -6.33 9.49
C PHE A 195 11.36 -6.23 9.25
N GLY A 196 12.07 -5.34 9.96
CA GLY A 196 13.53 -5.29 9.92
C GLY A 196 14.19 -6.64 10.28
N ILE A 197 13.64 -7.36 11.27
CA ILE A 197 14.09 -8.71 11.64
C ILE A 197 13.77 -9.71 10.50
N VAL A 198 12.58 -9.64 9.92
CA VAL A 198 12.16 -10.48 8.79
C VAL A 198 13.13 -10.36 7.61
N VAL A 199 13.51 -9.13 7.22
CA VAL A 199 14.47 -8.90 6.13
C VAL A 199 15.82 -9.54 6.43
N ARG A 200 16.37 -9.35 7.64
CA ARG A 200 17.64 -9.96 8.04
C ARG A 200 17.58 -11.48 8.08
N HIS A 201 16.48 -12.05 8.53
CA HIS A 201 16.28 -13.50 8.53
C HIS A 201 16.14 -14.08 7.12
N ALA A 202 15.46 -13.38 6.21
CA ALA A 202 15.37 -13.78 4.80
C ALA A 202 16.75 -13.75 4.11
N GLN A 203 17.57 -12.76 4.42
CA GLN A 203 18.96 -12.69 3.98
C GLN A 203 19.78 -13.86 4.54
N ALA A 204 19.67 -14.15 5.84
CA ALA A 204 20.36 -15.26 6.49
C ALA A 204 19.97 -16.63 5.91
N LEU A 205 18.71 -16.82 5.55
CA LEU A 205 18.21 -18.02 4.85
C LEU A 205 18.52 -18.05 3.35
N ARG A 206 19.18 -16.99 2.83
CA ARG A 206 19.51 -16.77 1.42
C ARG A 206 18.29 -16.84 0.50
N LEU A 207 17.12 -16.38 0.96
CA LEU A 207 15.89 -16.43 0.16
C LEU A 207 15.90 -15.50 -1.05
N HIS A 208 16.73 -14.46 -1.01
CA HIS A 208 16.97 -13.53 -2.13
C HIS A 208 17.83 -14.12 -3.24
N ARG A 209 18.40 -15.32 -3.03
CA ARG A 209 19.28 -15.97 -4.00
C ARG A 209 18.59 -17.12 -4.73
N GLU A 210 18.91 -17.29 -6.00
CA GLU A 210 18.57 -18.50 -6.75
C GLU A 210 19.18 -19.72 -6.03
N SER A 211 18.37 -20.76 -5.81
CA SER A 211 18.82 -22.01 -5.19
C SER A 211 18.40 -23.21 -6.00
N LYS A 212 19.36 -23.96 -6.54
CA LYS A 212 19.12 -25.25 -7.22
C LYS A 212 19.10 -26.44 -6.26
N ALA A 213 19.45 -26.21 -4.99
CA ALA A 213 19.63 -27.26 -3.99
C ALA A 213 18.32 -27.89 -3.49
N SER A 214 17.17 -27.23 -3.71
CA SER A 214 15.87 -27.64 -3.14
C SER A 214 15.00 -28.47 -4.10
N LEU A 215 15.55 -28.97 -5.21
CA LEU A 215 14.79 -29.76 -6.19
C LEU A 215 14.30 -31.13 -5.67
N THR A 216 14.68 -31.52 -4.45
CA THR A 216 14.17 -32.73 -3.78
C THR A 216 12.88 -32.51 -2.99
N ASN A 217 12.51 -31.25 -2.75
CA ASN A 217 11.26 -30.88 -2.08
C ASN A 217 10.66 -29.65 -2.77
N PHE A 218 9.74 -29.88 -3.71
CA PHE A 218 9.12 -28.80 -4.49
C PHE A 218 8.28 -27.85 -3.64
N ILE A 219 7.68 -28.33 -2.54
CA ILE A 219 7.00 -27.46 -1.57
C ILE A 219 7.99 -26.47 -0.96
N GLU A 220 9.11 -26.95 -0.41
CA GLU A 220 10.09 -26.05 0.21
C GLU A 220 10.67 -25.06 -0.82
N TYR A 221 10.98 -25.56 -2.01
CA TYR A 221 11.52 -24.75 -3.09
C TYR A 221 10.59 -23.60 -3.47
N GLU A 222 9.31 -23.88 -3.73
CA GLU A 222 8.38 -22.85 -4.16
C GLU A 222 7.96 -21.93 -3.02
N TYR A 223 7.72 -22.44 -1.81
CA TYR A 223 7.31 -21.61 -0.69
C TYR A 223 8.44 -20.71 -0.15
N ARG A 224 9.71 -21.06 -0.40
CA ARG A 224 10.83 -20.13 -0.22
C ARG A 224 10.75 -18.93 -1.18
N LYS A 225 10.40 -19.15 -2.45
CA LYS A 225 10.20 -18.06 -3.43
C LYS A 225 8.98 -17.22 -3.06
N LYS A 226 7.85 -17.88 -2.78
CA LYS A 226 6.60 -17.19 -2.39
C LYS A 226 6.82 -16.31 -1.16
N LEU A 227 7.56 -16.81 -0.16
CA LEU A 227 7.94 -16.03 1.02
C LEU A 227 8.86 -14.87 0.68
N PHE A 228 9.91 -15.10 -0.11
CA PHE A 228 10.82 -14.03 -0.52
C PHE A 228 10.09 -12.88 -1.23
N TRP A 229 9.29 -13.19 -2.25
CA TRP A 229 8.56 -12.18 -3.02
C TRP A 229 7.48 -11.49 -2.19
N SER A 230 6.91 -12.17 -1.20
CA SER A 230 6.04 -11.53 -0.21
C SER A 230 6.80 -10.53 0.66
N ILE A 231 7.99 -10.88 1.15
CA ILE A 231 8.85 -9.96 1.91
C ILE A 231 9.25 -8.77 1.02
N TYR A 232 9.63 -9.03 -0.22
CA TYR A 232 9.95 -7.99 -1.21
C TYR A 232 8.81 -6.98 -1.38
N ILE A 233 7.57 -7.46 -1.51
CA ILE A 233 6.38 -6.59 -1.58
C ILE A 233 6.24 -5.75 -0.32
N TYR A 234 6.30 -6.36 0.86
CA TYR A 234 6.16 -5.64 2.14
C TYR A 234 7.22 -4.55 2.29
N ASP A 235 8.45 -4.80 1.85
CA ASP A 235 9.54 -3.83 1.89
C ASP A 235 9.17 -2.55 1.12
N ARG A 236 8.69 -2.67 -0.13
CA ARG A 236 8.35 -1.49 -0.95
C ARG A 236 7.09 -0.79 -0.47
N ILE A 237 6.10 -1.53 0.01
CA ILE A 237 4.86 -0.95 0.53
C ILE A 237 5.12 -0.20 1.84
N LEU A 238 5.86 -0.78 2.78
CA LEU A 238 6.21 -0.09 4.03
C LEU A 238 7.10 1.12 3.74
N SER A 239 8.06 1.00 2.82
CA SER A 239 8.86 2.13 2.35
C SER A 239 8.02 3.27 1.78
N SER A 240 6.96 2.98 1.00
CA SER A 240 6.07 4.02 0.48
C SER A 240 5.27 4.72 1.60
N ILE A 241 4.83 3.95 2.60
CA ILE A 241 4.05 4.47 3.74
C ILE A 241 4.87 5.42 4.60
N PHE A 242 6.08 5.02 4.98
CA PHE A 242 6.95 5.81 5.85
C PHE A 242 7.86 6.78 5.10
N GLY A 243 7.97 6.67 3.77
CA GLY A 243 8.95 7.40 2.97
C GLY A 243 10.39 7.02 3.33
N ARG A 244 10.61 5.80 3.82
CA ARG A 244 11.94 5.29 4.23
C ARG A 244 12.53 4.42 3.12
N PRO A 245 13.87 4.36 2.96
CA PRO A 245 14.50 3.49 1.96
C PRO A 245 14.08 2.02 2.13
N ALA A 246 13.91 1.33 1.01
CA ALA A 246 13.72 -0.12 1.00
C ALA A 246 15.00 -0.82 1.49
N ALA A 247 14.84 -1.90 2.25
CA ALA A 247 15.96 -2.62 2.85
C ALA A 247 16.58 -3.66 1.89
N LEU A 248 15.82 -4.18 0.92
CA LEU A 248 16.31 -5.09 -0.11
C LEU A 248 16.67 -4.30 -1.37
N HIS A 249 17.93 -4.38 -1.79
CA HIS A 249 18.38 -3.76 -3.04
C HIS A 249 18.16 -4.70 -4.22
N ASP A 250 17.65 -4.19 -5.34
CA ASP A 250 17.35 -5.00 -6.52
C ASP A 250 18.61 -5.67 -7.10
N ASP A 251 19.77 -5.02 -7.03
CA ASP A 251 21.06 -5.56 -7.52
C ASP A 251 21.57 -6.77 -6.73
N ASP A 252 21.08 -6.98 -5.49
CA ASP A 252 21.49 -8.12 -4.65
C ASP A 252 20.64 -9.38 -4.90
N ILE A 253 19.56 -9.26 -5.69
CA ILE A 253 18.53 -10.28 -5.85
C ILE A 253 18.69 -10.99 -7.21
N ASP A 254 18.94 -12.30 -7.17
CA ASP A 254 18.87 -13.18 -8.34
C ASP A 254 17.80 -14.28 -8.19
N GLN A 255 16.93 -14.19 -7.17
CA GLN A 255 15.80 -15.12 -7.00
C GLN A 255 14.85 -15.09 -8.21
N GLU A 256 14.47 -16.28 -8.67
CA GLU A 256 13.49 -16.44 -9.75
C GLU A 256 12.08 -16.05 -9.31
N GLU A 257 11.24 -15.66 -10.26
CA GLU A 257 9.80 -15.48 -10.00
C GLU A 257 9.15 -16.78 -9.52
N CYS A 258 8.05 -16.63 -8.77
CA CYS A 258 7.23 -17.76 -8.33
C CYS A 258 6.64 -18.49 -9.54
N ARG A 259 6.40 -19.79 -9.39
CA ARG A 259 5.78 -20.59 -10.46
C ARG A 259 4.27 -20.38 -10.47
N PHE A 260 3.66 -20.56 -11.64
CA PHE A 260 2.20 -20.50 -11.80
C PHE A 260 1.56 -21.82 -11.31
N THR A 261 1.47 -21.98 -9.98
CA THR A 261 0.92 -23.18 -9.32
C THR A 261 -0.09 -22.82 -8.23
N ASP A 262 -1.12 -23.66 -8.09
CA ASP A 262 -2.00 -23.66 -6.91
C ASP A 262 -1.36 -24.48 -5.78
N ASP A 263 -1.84 -24.30 -4.55
CA ASP A 263 -1.32 -25.03 -3.38
C ASP A 263 -1.44 -26.56 -3.57
N ASP A 264 -2.52 -27.04 -4.18
CA ASP A 264 -2.75 -28.48 -4.42
C ASP A 264 -1.91 -29.05 -5.57
N ASP A 265 -1.32 -28.20 -6.41
CA ASP A 265 -0.46 -28.62 -7.52
C ASP A 265 1.00 -28.87 -7.10
N VAL A 266 1.38 -28.51 -5.86
CA VAL A 266 2.75 -28.60 -5.34
C VAL A 266 2.83 -29.67 -4.25
N THR A 267 3.56 -30.74 -4.53
CA THR A 267 3.84 -31.81 -3.57
C THR A 267 5.34 -31.89 -3.28
N ILE A 268 5.78 -32.79 -2.39
CA ILE A 268 7.23 -32.96 -2.13
C ILE A 268 7.93 -33.44 -3.41
N SER A 269 7.31 -34.36 -4.14
CA SER A 269 7.93 -35.10 -5.25
C SER A 269 7.60 -34.53 -6.63
N GLU A 270 6.48 -33.84 -6.78
CA GLU A 270 5.94 -33.41 -8.05
C GLU A 270 5.38 -31.99 -7.98
N GLU A 271 5.46 -31.27 -9.09
CA GLU A 271 4.84 -29.96 -9.26
C GLU A 271 4.15 -29.89 -10.63
N HIS A 272 2.90 -29.43 -10.64
CA HIS A 272 2.09 -29.29 -11.85
C HIS A 272 1.91 -27.81 -12.21
N LEU A 273 2.55 -27.38 -13.31
CA LEU A 273 2.43 -26.01 -13.79
C LEU A 273 1.09 -25.78 -14.48
N LYS A 274 0.43 -24.67 -14.17
CA LYS A 274 -0.75 -24.21 -14.91
C LYS A 274 -0.34 -23.66 -16.28
N GLY A 275 -1.13 -23.98 -17.30
CA GLY A 275 -0.98 -23.41 -18.64
C GLY A 275 -1.28 -21.91 -18.67
N LYS A 276 -0.76 -21.20 -19.69
CA LYS A 276 -1.06 -19.77 -19.87
C LYS A 276 -2.57 -19.56 -20.01
N GLY A 277 -3.12 -18.58 -19.29
CA GLY A 277 -4.55 -18.23 -19.32
C GLY A 277 -5.44 -19.08 -18.41
N VAL A 278 -4.91 -20.13 -17.78
CA VAL A 278 -5.64 -20.90 -16.76
C VAL A 278 -5.60 -20.17 -15.43
N PHE A 279 -6.71 -20.18 -14.69
CA PHE A 279 -6.76 -19.63 -13.34
C PHE A 279 -5.66 -20.24 -12.46
N CYS A 280 -4.99 -19.38 -11.70
CA CYS A 280 -3.90 -19.75 -10.81
C CYS A 280 -3.92 -18.81 -9.61
N SER A 281 -4.13 -19.35 -8.41
CA SER A 281 -4.14 -18.60 -7.15
C SER A 281 -2.77 -17.96 -6.84
N GLY A 282 -1.67 -18.51 -7.35
CA GLY A 282 -0.33 -17.93 -7.26
C GLY A 282 -0.11 -16.68 -8.12
N ALA A 283 -0.94 -16.45 -9.16
CA ALA A 283 -0.76 -15.32 -10.07
C ALA A 283 -0.84 -13.96 -9.36
N GLY A 284 -1.71 -13.83 -8.35
CA GLY A 284 -1.82 -12.60 -7.56
C GLY A 284 -0.49 -12.16 -6.95
N LEU A 285 0.29 -13.09 -6.40
CA LEU A 285 1.60 -12.79 -5.81
C LEU A 285 2.61 -12.33 -6.87
N ILE A 286 2.66 -13.03 -8.01
CA ILE A 286 3.61 -12.74 -9.10
C ILE A 286 3.39 -11.31 -9.61
N TYR A 287 2.15 -10.96 -9.97
CA TYR A 287 1.86 -9.63 -10.49
C TYR A 287 1.98 -8.55 -9.42
N TYR A 288 1.73 -8.87 -8.15
CA TYR A 288 1.98 -7.93 -7.05
C TYR A 288 3.50 -7.67 -6.88
N ALA A 289 4.35 -8.69 -6.95
CA ALA A 289 5.80 -8.52 -6.87
C ALA A 289 6.34 -7.66 -8.02
N ARG A 290 5.86 -7.88 -9.25
CA ARG A 290 6.20 -7.06 -10.42
C ARG A 290 5.79 -5.60 -10.23
N LEU A 291 4.58 -5.36 -9.73
CA LEU A 291 4.10 -4.01 -9.45
C LEU A 291 4.88 -3.33 -8.31
N ALA A 292 5.20 -4.09 -7.26
CA ALA A 292 6.02 -3.60 -6.15
C ALA A 292 7.44 -3.20 -6.61
N LYS A 293 7.99 -3.86 -7.63
CA LYS A 293 9.24 -3.43 -8.26
C LYS A 293 9.10 -2.06 -8.93
N ILE A 294 8.01 -1.83 -9.65
CA ILE A 294 7.72 -0.52 -10.25
C ILE A 294 7.56 0.55 -9.16
N LEU A 295 6.82 0.26 -8.10
CA LEU A 295 6.71 1.14 -6.93
C LEU A 295 8.09 1.49 -6.34
N GLY A 296 8.97 0.49 -6.16
CA GLY A 296 10.34 0.72 -5.68
C GLY A 296 11.14 1.66 -6.57
N MET A 297 11.02 1.52 -7.89
CA MET A 297 11.63 2.46 -8.85
C MET A 297 11.06 3.87 -8.70
N VAL A 298 9.72 4.03 -8.60
CA VAL A 298 9.09 5.34 -8.36
C VAL A 298 9.61 5.98 -7.08
N LEU A 299 9.68 5.24 -5.97
CA LEU A 299 10.18 5.75 -4.69
C LEU A 299 11.63 6.24 -4.81
N ARG A 300 12.49 5.47 -5.49
CA ARG A 300 13.91 5.82 -5.63
C ARG A 300 14.12 7.07 -6.48
N GLU A 301 13.46 7.16 -7.64
CA GLU A 301 13.67 8.25 -8.60
C GLU A 301 12.98 9.56 -8.15
N PHE A 302 11.79 9.48 -7.54
CA PHE A 302 10.97 10.66 -7.23
C PHE A 302 10.97 11.08 -5.76
N TYR A 303 11.45 10.23 -4.86
CA TYR A 303 11.47 10.51 -3.41
C TYR A 303 12.82 10.23 -2.77
N GLY A 304 13.80 9.77 -3.55
CA GLY A 304 15.18 9.62 -3.10
C GLY A 304 15.94 10.95 -3.06
N PRO A 305 17.07 11.01 -2.33
CA PRO A 305 17.87 12.23 -2.20
C PRO A 305 18.47 12.71 -3.52
N LEU A 306 18.63 11.80 -4.49
CA LEU A 306 19.18 12.12 -5.80
C LEU A 306 18.21 12.91 -6.67
N ARG A 307 16.90 12.91 -6.38
CA ARG A 307 15.89 13.70 -7.09
C ARG A 307 16.32 15.17 -7.25
N LYS A 308 16.97 15.74 -6.24
CA LYS A 308 17.39 17.15 -6.24
C LYS A 308 18.43 17.50 -7.32
N ARG A 309 19.04 16.49 -7.93
CA ARG A 309 20.03 16.64 -9.00
C ARG A 309 19.41 16.58 -10.40
N HIS A 310 18.14 16.21 -10.52
CA HIS A 310 17.46 16.11 -11.80
C HIS A 310 16.86 17.46 -12.19
N ASP A 311 17.07 17.85 -13.46
CA ASP A 311 16.31 18.93 -14.07
C ASP A 311 14.88 18.47 -14.40
N LEU A 312 14.03 19.43 -14.78
CA LEU A 312 12.61 19.17 -15.05
C LEU A 312 12.40 18.23 -16.24
N GLN A 313 13.26 18.31 -17.26
CA GLN A 313 13.20 17.44 -18.44
C GLN A 313 13.55 15.99 -18.11
N SER A 314 14.57 15.77 -17.28
CA SER A 314 14.91 14.45 -16.75
C SER A 314 13.78 13.87 -15.91
N LEU A 315 13.13 14.68 -15.07
CA LEU A 315 11.96 14.24 -14.29
C LEU A 315 10.79 13.84 -15.18
N GLN A 316 10.51 14.60 -16.24
CA GLN A 316 9.51 14.26 -17.24
C GLN A 316 9.83 12.92 -17.93
N GLY A 317 11.05 12.75 -18.45
CA GLY A 317 11.47 11.51 -19.11
C GLY A 317 11.38 10.29 -18.19
N MET A 318 11.74 10.44 -16.91
CA MET A 318 11.58 9.38 -15.92
C MET A 318 10.10 9.05 -15.66
N ALA A 319 9.23 10.07 -15.62
CA ALA A 319 7.79 9.85 -15.40
C ALA A 319 7.15 9.09 -16.57
N VAL A 320 7.49 9.47 -17.81
CA VAL A 320 7.05 8.75 -19.02
C VAL A 320 7.51 7.30 -18.98
N LYS A 321 8.76 7.05 -18.60
CA LYS A 321 9.29 5.68 -18.45
C LYS A 321 8.52 4.87 -17.40
N MET A 322 8.24 5.45 -16.23
CA MET A 322 7.48 4.75 -15.18
C MET A 322 6.03 4.49 -15.60
N GLN A 323 5.41 5.44 -16.31
CA GLN A 323 4.07 5.29 -16.88
C GLN A 323 4.01 4.15 -17.90
N GLN A 324 5.01 4.04 -18.79
CA GLN A 324 5.10 2.91 -19.73
C GLN A 324 5.19 1.58 -18.98
N LEU A 325 6.04 1.48 -17.95
CA LEU A 325 6.17 0.24 -17.17
C LEU A 325 4.86 -0.15 -16.48
N LEU A 326 4.10 0.83 -15.96
CA LEU A 326 2.77 0.59 -15.39
C LEU A 326 1.78 0.12 -16.45
N HIS A 327 1.78 0.74 -17.63
CA HIS A 327 0.93 0.35 -18.75
C HIS A 327 1.25 -1.07 -19.25
N ASP A 328 2.53 -1.38 -19.44
CA ASP A 328 2.98 -2.72 -19.84
C ASP A 328 2.59 -3.77 -18.80
N TRP A 329 2.72 -3.45 -17.51
CA TRP A 329 2.28 -4.34 -16.44
C TRP A 329 0.78 -4.64 -16.54
N LEU A 330 -0.03 -3.62 -16.82
CA LEU A 330 -1.49 -3.75 -16.95
C LEU A 330 -1.88 -4.62 -18.16
N LEU A 331 -1.26 -4.39 -19.32
CA LEU A 331 -1.50 -5.17 -20.54
C LEU A 331 -1.10 -6.64 -20.41
N ASN A 332 -0.14 -6.95 -19.54
CA ASN A 332 0.33 -8.31 -19.32
C ASN A 332 -0.45 -9.07 -18.23
N LEU A 333 -1.49 -8.48 -17.64
CA LEU A 333 -2.35 -9.21 -16.70
C LEU A 333 -3.09 -10.36 -17.41
N PRO A 334 -3.21 -11.53 -16.79
CA PRO A 334 -4.05 -12.60 -17.33
C PRO A 334 -5.52 -12.18 -17.27
N ALA A 335 -6.35 -12.68 -18.19
CA ALA A 335 -7.76 -12.28 -18.31
C ALA A 335 -8.57 -12.40 -17.00
N PHE A 336 -8.22 -13.34 -16.11
CA PHE A 336 -8.88 -13.52 -14.82
C PHE A 336 -8.45 -12.51 -13.74
N LEU A 337 -7.37 -11.77 -13.96
CA LEU A 337 -6.94 -10.62 -13.15
C LEU A 337 -7.07 -9.29 -13.92
N ASP A 338 -7.66 -9.31 -15.12
CA ASP A 338 -7.92 -8.09 -15.87
C ASP A 338 -9.07 -7.31 -15.24
N PHE A 339 -8.92 -5.99 -15.24
CA PHE A 339 -9.74 -5.05 -14.51
C PHE A 339 -11.14 -4.88 -15.10
N ILE A 340 -11.32 -5.22 -16.39
CA ILE A 340 -12.55 -5.01 -17.16
C ILE A 340 -13.21 -6.34 -17.57
N SER A 341 -12.44 -7.41 -17.72
CA SER A 341 -12.89 -8.62 -18.43
C SER A 341 -14.00 -9.43 -17.75
N LEU A 342 -14.06 -9.47 -16.42
CA LEU A 342 -15.01 -10.33 -15.71
C LEU A 342 -15.92 -9.54 -14.78
N PRO A 343 -17.24 -9.82 -14.76
CA PRO A 343 -18.11 -9.28 -13.75
C PRO A 343 -17.77 -9.89 -12.38
N PRO A 344 -17.86 -9.12 -11.27
CA PRO A 344 -17.66 -9.63 -9.91
C PRO A 344 -18.38 -10.93 -9.57
N SER A 345 -19.60 -11.11 -10.08
CA SER A 345 -20.44 -12.29 -9.85
C SER A 345 -19.88 -13.58 -10.45
N ALA A 346 -18.98 -13.49 -11.44
CA ALA A 346 -18.33 -14.63 -12.09
C ALA A 346 -16.98 -15.01 -11.45
N MET A 347 -16.53 -14.28 -10.43
CA MET A 347 -15.22 -14.49 -9.79
C MET A 347 -15.34 -15.13 -8.42
N SER A 348 -14.39 -15.99 -8.04
CA SER A 348 -14.27 -16.44 -6.64
C SER A 348 -13.89 -15.28 -5.72
N THR A 349 -14.26 -15.34 -4.43
CA THR A 349 -13.90 -14.32 -3.43
C THR A 349 -12.40 -14.05 -3.40
N LEU A 350 -11.57 -15.09 -3.54
CA LEU A 350 -10.13 -14.98 -3.63
C LEU A 350 -9.68 -14.11 -4.81
N THR A 351 -10.20 -14.39 -6.01
CA THR A 351 -9.88 -13.62 -7.23
C THR A 351 -10.29 -12.16 -7.08
N GLN A 352 -11.49 -11.92 -6.54
CA GLN A 352 -12.00 -10.57 -6.29
C GLN A 352 -11.07 -9.77 -5.35
N ARG A 353 -10.56 -10.40 -4.28
CA ARG A 353 -9.63 -9.75 -3.34
C ARG A 353 -8.24 -9.52 -3.93
N GLN A 354 -7.72 -10.48 -4.70
CA GLN A 354 -6.46 -10.31 -5.43
C GLN A 354 -6.55 -9.16 -6.42
N LEU A 355 -7.59 -9.14 -7.25
CA LEU A 355 -7.87 -8.08 -8.21
C LEU A 355 -7.93 -6.73 -7.54
N CYS A 356 -8.70 -6.61 -6.45
CA CYS A 356 -8.83 -5.36 -5.72
C CYS A 356 -7.48 -4.88 -5.14
N THR A 357 -6.72 -5.79 -4.53
CA THR A 357 -5.38 -5.44 -4.00
C THR A 357 -4.49 -4.89 -5.10
N LEU A 358 -4.47 -5.55 -6.27
CA LEU A 358 -3.67 -5.13 -7.42
C LEU A 358 -4.14 -3.76 -7.96
N LYS A 359 -5.46 -3.54 -8.09
CA LYS A 359 -6.04 -2.25 -8.49
C LYS A 359 -5.64 -1.11 -7.53
N LEU A 360 -5.78 -1.33 -6.22
CA LEU A 360 -5.44 -0.33 -5.21
C LEU A 360 -3.95 0.03 -5.23
N ILE A 361 -3.06 -0.96 -5.35
CA ILE A 361 -1.62 -0.70 -5.42
C ILE A 361 -1.23 -0.06 -6.74
N TYR A 362 -1.87 -0.44 -7.85
CA TYR A 362 -1.61 0.18 -9.16
C TYR A 362 -1.96 1.66 -9.11
N SER A 363 -3.16 1.98 -8.64
CA SER A 363 -3.61 3.37 -8.49
C SER A 363 -2.78 4.13 -7.45
N HIS A 364 -2.37 3.50 -6.35
CA HIS A 364 -1.49 4.13 -5.37
C HIS A 364 -0.08 4.40 -5.93
N THR A 365 0.45 3.51 -6.77
CA THR A 365 1.74 3.70 -7.44
C THR A 365 1.64 4.86 -8.45
N ARG A 366 0.55 4.95 -9.22
CA ARG A 366 0.26 6.12 -10.07
C ARG A 366 0.15 7.41 -9.25
N LEU A 367 -0.55 7.36 -8.12
CA LEU A 367 -0.69 8.50 -7.21
C LEU A 367 0.68 9.02 -6.77
N LEU A 368 1.58 8.13 -6.34
CA LEU A 368 2.95 8.50 -5.95
C LEU A 368 3.82 8.93 -7.13
N LEU A 369 3.63 8.36 -8.32
CA LEU A 369 4.36 8.79 -9.52
C LEU A 369 4.06 10.27 -9.84
N TYR A 370 2.81 10.68 -9.73
CA TYR A 370 2.37 12.00 -10.18
C TYR A 370 2.30 13.07 -9.08
N ARG A 371 2.17 12.66 -7.81
CA ARG A 371 2.12 13.57 -6.66
C ARG A 371 3.28 14.60 -6.57
N PRO A 372 4.53 14.27 -6.91
CA PRO A 372 5.64 15.24 -6.89
C PRO A 372 5.40 16.47 -7.77
N PHE A 373 4.73 16.31 -8.91
CA PHE A 373 4.47 17.39 -9.87
C PHE A 373 3.47 18.42 -9.36
N ILE A 374 2.56 17.99 -8.50
CA ILE A 374 1.64 18.88 -7.78
C ILE A 374 2.42 19.86 -6.92
N LEU A 375 3.45 19.36 -6.23
CA LEU A 375 4.26 20.17 -5.33
C LEU A 375 5.01 21.27 -6.11
N TYR A 376 5.43 20.96 -7.34
CA TYR A 376 6.02 21.95 -8.25
C TYR A 376 4.99 22.98 -8.73
N CYS A 377 3.76 22.58 -9.12
CA CYS A 377 2.70 23.52 -9.50
C CYS A 377 2.43 24.57 -8.40
N ILE A 378 2.38 24.12 -7.14
CA ILE A 378 2.12 24.99 -5.98
C ILE A 378 3.23 26.04 -5.78
N GLN A 379 4.46 25.75 -6.21
CA GLN A 379 5.63 26.61 -6.01
C GLN A 379 5.87 27.60 -7.15
N GLN A 380 5.51 27.24 -8.39
CA GLN A 380 5.67 28.07 -9.58
C GLN A 380 4.73 29.28 -9.64
N ASN A 381 3.67 29.33 -8.82
CA ASN A 381 2.75 30.49 -8.73
C ASN A 381 3.44 31.83 -8.33
N GLY A 382 4.74 31.85 -8.04
CA GLY A 382 5.54 33.07 -7.81
C GLY A 382 6.41 33.54 -8.98
N ASN A 383 6.80 32.70 -9.94
CA ASN A 383 7.83 33.00 -10.96
C ASN A 383 7.47 32.45 -12.35
N ALA A 384 6.25 32.73 -12.83
CA ALA A 384 5.73 32.26 -14.12
C ALA A 384 6.39 32.97 -15.33
N GLN A 385 7.68 32.73 -15.58
CA GLN A 385 8.34 33.17 -16.82
C GLN A 385 9.04 32.08 -17.64
N ASP A 386 9.15 30.83 -17.17
CA ASP A 386 9.91 29.82 -17.91
C ASP A 386 9.03 28.69 -18.50
N THR A 387 8.85 28.75 -19.83
CA THR A 387 8.35 27.73 -20.78
C THR A 387 6.90 27.21 -20.61
N PRO A 388 5.97 27.55 -21.53
CA PRO A 388 4.56 27.13 -21.45
C PRO A 388 4.35 25.60 -21.53
N ASP A 389 5.22 24.88 -22.21
CA ASP A 389 5.10 23.42 -22.39
C ASP A 389 5.29 22.65 -21.07
N LEU A 390 6.20 23.10 -20.20
CA LEU A 390 6.42 22.49 -18.89
C LEU A 390 5.24 22.75 -17.94
N ALA A 391 4.63 23.93 -18.00
CA ALA A 391 3.46 24.26 -17.21
C ALA A 391 2.25 23.39 -17.59
N GLN A 392 2.04 23.15 -18.90
CA GLN A 392 1.02 22.22 -19.39
C GLN A 392 1.30 20.79 -18.93
N TRP A 393 2.55 20.33 -19.01
CA TRP A 393 2.95 19.02 -18.51
C TRP A 393 2.65 18.82 -17.02
N PHE A 394 3.00 19.79 -16.16
CA PHE A 394 2.71 19.67 -14.73
C PHE A 394 1.21 19.67 -14.43
N THR A 395 0.42 20.41 -15.20
CA THR A 395 -1.03 20.39 -15.13
C THR A 395 -1.56 19.01 -15.47
N HIS A 396 -1.07 18.39 -16.55
CA HIS A 396 -1.43 17.04 -16.95
C HIS A 396 -1.05 15.98 -15.89
N CYS A 397 0.19 16.01 -15.37
CA CYS A 397 0.59 15.11 -14.28
C CYS A 397 -0.30 15.29 -13.05
N SER A 398 -0.69 16.53 -12.75
CA SER A 398 -1.62 16.81 -11.68
C SER A 398 -2.97 16.12 -11.92
N ASP A 399 -3.52 16.22 -13.12
CA ASP A 399 -4.79 15.58 -13.46
C ASP A 399 -4.69 14.05 -13.33
N LYS A 400 -3.57 13.46 -13.77
CA LYS A 400 -3.28 12.03 -13.57
C LYS A 400 -3.21 11.61 -12.10
N SER A 401 -2.75 12.48 -11.21
CA SER A 401 -2.79 12.21 -9.77
C SER A 401 -4.21 12.23 -9.20
N ILE A 402 -5.09 13.09 -9.73
CA ILE A 402 -6.51 13.15 -9.35
C ILE A 402 -7.25 11.90 -9.85
N GLU A 403 -7.05 11.52 -11.12
CA GLU A 403 -7.58 10.29 -11.71
C GLU A 403 -7.21 9.04 -10.88
N ALA A 404 -5.95 8.97 -10.43
CA ALA A 404 -5.47 7.89 -9.58
C ALA A 404 -6.17 7.89 -8.21
N ALA A 405 -6.41 9.06 -7.62
CA ALA A 405 -7.14 9.19 -6.36
C ALA A 405 -8.62 8.79 -6.51
N TYR A 406 -9.29 9.19 -7.60
CA TYR A 406 -10.65 8.74 -7.92
C TYR A 406 -10.73 7.23 -8.09
N SER A 407 -9.79 6.64 -8.83
CA SER A 407 -9.73 5.18 -9.01
C SER A 407 -9.65 4.43 -7.68
N ILE A 408 -8.93 4.98 -6.68
CA ILE A 408 -8.88 4.40 -5.32
C ILE A 408 -10.23 4.55 -4.61
N VAL A 409 -10.82 5.75 -4.64
CA VAL A 409 -12.12 6.02 -3.99
C VAL A 409 -13.22 5.11 -4.54
N ASP A 410 -13.30 4.98 -5.86
CA ASP A 410 -14.29 4.14 -6.53
C ASP A 410 -14.10 2.65 -6.21
N GLU A 411 -12.85 2.18 -6.17
CA GLU A 411 -12.56 0.79 -5.79
C GLU A 411 -12.91 0.52 -4.32
N CYS A 412 -12.64 1.47 -3.41
CA CYS A 412 -13.06 1.37 -2.00
C CYS A 412 -14.60 1.31 -1.86
N ARG A 413 -15.33 2.15 -2.62
CA ARG A 413 -16.80 2.14 -2.66
C ARG A 413 -17.34 0.82 -3.21
N SER A 414 -16.74 0.32 -4.29
CA SER A 414 -17.05 -0.99 -4.88
C SER A 414 -16.87 -2.12 -3.88
N LEU A 415 -15.74 -2.14 -3.15
CA LEU A 415 -15.50 -3.12 -2.09
C LEU A 415 -16.56 -3.07 -0.98
N GLN A 416 -16.95 -1.87 -0.54
CA GLN A 416 -17.94 -1.68 0.52
C GLN A 416 -19.32 -2.18 0.09
N SER A 417 -19.79 -1.78 -1.09
CA SER A 417 -21.08 -2.20 -1.64
C SER A 417 -21.18 -3.72 -1.86
N ARG A 418 -20.07 -4.40 -2.12
CA ARG A 418 -19.99 -5.85 -2.33
C ARG A 418 -19.77 -6.66 -1.05
N GLY A 419 -19.60 -6.01 0.10
CA GLY A 419 -19.29 -6.69 1.37
C GLY A 419 -17.92 -7.39 1.38
N LEU A 420 -17.04 -7.09 0.42
CA LEU A 420 -15.66 -7.60 0.38
C LEU A 420 -14.72 -6.78 1.25
N PHE A 421 -15.17 -5.57 1.58
CA PHE A 421 -14.50 -4.69 2.51
C PHE A 421 -14.51 -5.31 3.91
N SER A 422 -13.37 -5.88 4.30
CA SER A 422 -13.10 -6.13 5.72
C SER A 422 -12.45 -4.89 6.28
N ARG A 423 -13.06 -4.29 7.31
CA ARG A 423 -12.57 -3.09 8.01
C ARG A 423 -11.13 -3.23 8.52
N HIS A 424 -10.74 -4.48 8.74
CA HIS A 424 -9.44 -4.94 9.15
C HIS A 424 -8.36 -4.90 8.06
N PHE A 425 -8.70 -4.67 6.79
CA PHE A 425 -7.72 -4.69 5.72
C PHE A 425 -6.97 -3.35 5.66
N TRP A 426 -5.89 -3.27 6.45
CA TRP A 426 -5.10 -2.06 6.69
C TRP A 426 -4.70 -1.31 5.42
N LEU A 427 -4.42 -2.05 4.33
CA LEU A 427 -3.97 -1.46 3.07
C LEU A 427 -5.04 -0.56 2.45
N VAL A 428 -6.31 -0.96 2.50
CA VAL A 428 -7.41 -0.16 1.94
C VAL A 428 -7.57 1.13 2.71
N ASN A 429 -7.52 1.06 4.05
CA ASN A 429 -7.60 2.23 4.93
C ASN A 429 -6.47 3.22 4.59
N TYR A 430 -5.24 2.72 4.39
CA TYR A 430 -4.10 3.55 4.01
C TYR A 430 -4.25 4.16 2.60
N THR A 431 -4.61 3.37 1.58
CA THR A 431 -4.74 3.89 0.21
C THR A 431 -5.89 4.89 0.11
N GLN A 432 -7.02 4.62 0.77
CA GLN A 432 -8.16 5.53 0.82
C GLN A 432 -7.79 6.84 1.54
N PHE A 433 -7.07 6.75 2.66
CA PHE A 433 -6.54 7.93 3.34
C PHE A 433 -5.64 8.76 2.43
N ALA A 434 -4.69 8.12 1.72
CA ALA A 434 -3.80 8.79 0.79
C ALA A 434 -4.56 9.46 -0.37
N ALA A 435 -5.61 8.82 -0.89
CA ALA A 435 -6.45 9.36 -1.96
C ALA A 435 -7.27 10.57 -1.50
N ILE A 436 -8.06 10.44 -0.42
CA ILE A 436 -8.91 11.54 0.10
C ILE A 436 -8.04 12.73 0.51
N GLY A 437 -6.91 12.48 1.18
CA GLY A 437 -5.96 13.55 1.53
C GLY A 437 -5.42 14.29 0.31
N THR A 438 -5.19 13.58 -0.80
CA THR A 438 -4.77 14.19 -2.07
C THR A 438 -5.89 15.03 -2.68
N LEU A 439 -7.13 14.53 -2.71
CA LEU A 439 -8.28 15.27 -3.24
C LEU A 439 -8.57 16.55 -2.45
N TYR A 440 -8.49 16.51 -1.12
CA TYR A 440 -8.65 17.70 -0.30
C TYR A 440 -7.58 18.75 -0.57
N MET A 441 -6.31 18.33 -0.65
CA MET A 441 -5.24 19.26 -1.06
C MET A 441 -5.50 19.86 -2.43
N TYR A 442 -5.99 19.08 -3.39
CA TYR A 442 -6.32 19.60 -4.71
C TYR A 442 -7.43 20.62 -4.71
N SER A 443 -8.49 20.36 -3.95
CA SER A 443 -9.62 21.27 -3.84
C SER A 443 -9.24 22.65 -3.30
N SER A 444 -8.19 22.76 -2.47
CA SER A 444 -7.71 24.04 -1.98
C SER A 444 -6.79 24.78 -2.95
N ILE A 445 -6.14 24.06 -3.89
CA ILE A 445 -5.26 24.66 -4.91
C ILE A 445 -6.05 25.07 -6.14
N ARG A 446 -7.00 24.24 -6.58
CA ARG A 446 -7.87 24.47 -7.74
C ARG A 446 -9.30 24.81 -7.30
N LEU A 447 -9.47 26.03 -6.77
CA LEU A 447 -10.75 26.52 -6.23
C LEU A 447 -11.91 26.52 -7.25
N LYS A 448 -11.62 26.42 -8.56
CA LYS A 448 -12.61 26.48 -9.65
C LYS A 448 -13.27 25.13 -10.01
N GLU A 449 -12.88 24.02 -9.37
CA GLU A 449 -13.43 22.68 -9.64
C GLU A 449 -14.13 22.09 -8.40
N PRO A 450 -15.40 22.47 -8.11
CA PRO A 450 -16.10 22.02 -6.90
C PRO A 450 -16.34 20.50 -6.85
N GLY A 451 -16.29 19.82 -7.99
CA GLY A 451 -16.48 18.36 -8.07
C GLY A 451 -15.45 17.55 -7.27
N ILE A 452 -14.19 17.98 -7.24
CA ILE A 452 -13.11 17.28 -6.50
C ILE A 452 -13.42 17.22 -5.01
N ARG A 453 -13.90 18.34 -4.46
CA ARG A 453 -14.24 18.46 -3.04
C ARG A 453 -15.42 17.56 -2.68
N ALA A 454 -16.45 17.53 -3.52
CA ALA A 454 -17.65 16.72 -3.32
C ALA A 454 -17.33 15.23 -3.28
N VAL A 455 -16.48 14.74 -4.20
CA VAL A 455 -16.03 13.34 -4.19
C VAL A 455 -15.27 13.01 -2.91
N ALA A 456 -14.39 13.92 -2.46
CA ALA A 456 -13.63 13.74 -1.23
C ALA A 456 -14.52 13.74 0.02
N ASP A 457 -15.54 14.61 0.08
CA ASP A 457 -16.55 14.62 1.15
C ASP A 457 -17.33 13.30 1.19
N GLU A 458 -17.85 12.87 0.04
CA GLU A 458 -18.60 11.61 -0.07
C GLU A 458 -17.74 10.42 0.37
N ALA A 459 -16.50 10.34 -0.13
CA ALA A 459 -15.56 9.30 0.25
C ALA A 459 -15.22 9.31 1.75
N LEU A 460 -15.14 10.49 2.37
CA LEU A 460 -14.93 10.60 3.81
C LEU A 460 -16.16 10.13 4.61
N THR A 461 -17.38 10.38 4.15
CA THR A 461 -18.59 9.85 4.81
C THR A 461 -18.67 8.33 4.77
N GLN A 462 -18.14 7.73 3.70
CA GLN A 462 -18.06 6.29 3.50
C GLN A 462 -16.82 5.67 4.13
N PHE A 463 -15.92 6.47 4.71
CA PHE A 463 -14.70 5.99 5.32
C PHE A 463 -15.05 5.04 6.48
N PRO A 464 -14.43 3.85 6.53
CA PRO A 464 -14.71 2.86 7.55
C PRO A 464 -14.25 3.36 8.92
N VAL A 465 -15.19 3.58 9.84
CA VAL A 465 -14.92 4.01 11.22
C VAL A 465 -15.72 3.15 12.19
N GLY A 466 -15.12 2.79 13.33
CA GLY A 466 -15.85 2.46 14.56
C GLY A 466 -16.22 0.99 14.80
N VAL A 467 -15.29 0.23 15.39
CA VAL A 467 -15.57 -0.81 16.41
C VAL A 467 -14.43 -0.78 17.44
N GLU A 468 -14.69 -1.19 18.68
CA GLU A 468 -13.71 -1.41 19.75
C GLU A 468 -12.47 -2.16 19.21
N GLY A 469 -11.31 -1.48 19.15
CA GLY A 469 -10.04 -2.04 18.66
C GLY A 469 -9.57 -1.57 17.27
N ASP A 470 -10.37 -0.85 16.47
CA ASP A 470 -9.94 -0.28 15.17
C ASP A 470 -9.50 1.19 15.30
N LEU A 471 -8.27 1.37 15.77
CA LEU A 471 -7.73 2.68 16.13
C LEU A 471 -7.07 3.42 14.95
N VAL A 472 -6.69 2.72 13.86
CA VAL A 472 -6.13 3.32 12.62
C VAL A 472 -7.21 3.95 11.76
N GLY A 473 -8.33 3.27 11.53
CA GLY A 473 -9.43 3.81 10.73
C GLY A 473 -9.94 5.12 11.33
N GLN A 474 -10.15 5.12 12.65
CA GLN A 474 -10.52 6.31 13.42
C GLN A 474 -9.49 7.43 13.27
N ARG A 475 -8.20 7.12 13.39
CA ARG A 475 -7.14 8.13 13.30
C ARG A 475 -7.02 8.76 11.91
N TYR A 476 -7.06 7.95 10.84
CA TYR A 476 -7.08 8.49 9.48
C TYR A 476 -8.31 9.34 9.24
N PHE A 477 -9.47 8.90 9.73
CA PHE A 477 -10.70 9.67 9.65
C PHE A 477 -10.59 11.02 10.36
N ASP A 478 -10.06 11.06 11.59
CA ASP A 478 -9.90 12.30 12.36
C ASP A 478 -8.97 13.30 11.65
N ILE A 479 -7.86 12.82 11.09
CA ILE A 479 -6.95 13.66 10.29
C ILE A 479 -7.66 14.20 9.04
N LEU A 480 -8.40 13.36 8.32
CA LEU A 480 -9.14 13.78 7.13
C LEU A 480 -10.27 14.76 7.47
N ARG A 481 -10.92 14.60 8.63
CA ARG A 481 -11.94 15.53 9.14
C ARG A 481 -11.37 16.92 9.43
N GLU A 482 -10.18 16.99 10.00
CA GLU A 482 -9.53 18.28 10.21
C GLU A 482 -9.10 18.90 8.86
N LEU A 483 -8.59 18.10 7.94
CA LEU A 483 -8.26 18.56 6.59
C LEU A 483 -9.50 19.05 5.83
N GLN A 484 -10.65 18.38 6.00
CA GLN A 484 -11.96 18.79 5.48
C GLN A 484 -12.30 20.21 5.95
N LYS A 485 -12.20 20.50 7.26
CA LYS A 485 -12.53 21.82 7.84
C LYS A 485 -11.63 22.93 7.32
N VAL A 486 -10.33 22.69 7.24
CA VAL A 486 -9.37 23.73 6.83
C VAL A 486 -9.50 24.05 5.35
N THR A 487 -9.64 23.04 4.49
CA THR A 487 -9.81 23.29 3.05
C THR A 487 -11.08 24.09 2.75
N LEU A 488 -12.14 23.96 3.58
CA LEU A 488 -13.34 24.79 3.54
C LEU A 488 -13.09 26.26 3.86
N GLN A 489 -12.25 26.56 4.86
CA GLN A 489 -11.95 27.93 5.28
C GLN A 489 -11.18 28.71 4.19
N CYS A 490 -10.28 28.05 3.46
CA CYS A 490 -9.54 28.66 2.35
C CYS A 490 -10.43 29.07 1.18
N SER A 491 -11.45 28.27 0.82
CA SER A 491 -12.39 28.65 -0.25
C SER A 491 -13.13 29.94 0.08
N THR A 492 -13.47 30.18 1.36
CA THR A 492 -14.22 31.37 1.78
C THR A 492 -13.38 32.65 1.92
N THR A 493 -12.05 32.54 2.10
CA THR A 493 -11.19 33.71 2.33
C THR A 493 -10.73 34.38 1.04
N THR A 494 -10.58 33.63 -0.06
CA THR A 494 -10.17 34.17 -1.36
C THR A 494 -11.29 34.89 -2.10
N ASP A 495 -12.56 34.50 -1.89
CA ASP A 495 -13.72 35.17 -2.50
C ASP A 495 -13.91 36.61 -2.02
N ASN A 496 -13.33 36.99 -0.88
CA ASN A 496 -13.37 38.37 -0.36
C ASN A 496 -12.23 39.27 -0.89
N THR A 497 -11.38 38.80 -1.81
CA THR A 497 -10.18 39.54 -2.28
C THR A 497 -10.06 39.77 -3.78
N PHE A 498 -11.03 39.37 -4.60
CA PHE A 498 -11.02 39.67 -6.04
C PHE A 498 -12.24 40.49 -6.46
N ASP A 499 -12.03 41.81 -6.57
CA ASP A 499 -12.94 42.71 -7.27
C ASP A 499 -12.57 42.79 -8.76
N GLY A 500 -13.60 42.86 -9.59
CA GLY A 500 -13.70 42.95 -11.05
C GLY A 500 -12.46 42.89 -11.95
N SER A 501 -12.39 41.85 -12.80
CA SER A 501 -12.24 42.03 -14.25
C SER A 501 -12.62 40.76 -15.03
N THR A 502 -13.66 40.90 -15.86
CA THR A 502 -14.09 39.94 -16.88
C THR A 502 -13.13 40.00 -18.07
N VAL A 503 -12.62 38.85 -18.52
CA VAL A 503 -12.04 38.69 -19.88
C VAL A 503 -12.67 37.48 -20.55
N ASP A 504 -13.22 37.76 -21.73
CA ASP A 504 -14.00 36.89 -22.60
C ASP A 504 -13.25 35.64 -23.07
N GLY A 505 -14.04 34.58 -23.30
CA GLY A 505 -13.60 33.35 -23.93
C GLY A 505 -13.40 33.52 -25.43
N SER A 506 -12.32 32.91 -25.93
CA SER A 506 -12.26 32.41 -27.30
C SER A 506 -11.54 31.07 -27.29
N GLY A 507 -12.18 30.08 -27.90
CA GLY A 507 -11.65 28.73 -28.04
C GLY A 507 -10.47 28.71 -29.00
N LEU A 508 -9.45 27.96 -28.59
CA LEU A 508 -8.37 27.50 -29.44
C LEU A 508 -8.28 25.99 -29.24
N GLU A 509 -8.62 25.26 -30.30
CA GLU A 509 -8.45 23.81 -30.39
C GLU A 509 -6.97 23.47 -30.20
N LEU A 510 -6.70 22.58 -29.24
CA LEU A 510 -5.37 22.05 -28.95
C LEU A 510 -5.06 20.87 -29.91
N PRO A 511 -3.80 20.72 -30.36
CA PRO A 511 -3.35 19.48 -31.00
C PRO A 511 -3.27 18.34 -29.98
N ASP A 512 -3.61 17.12 -30.42
CA ASP A 512 -3.62 15.87 -29.62
C ASP A 512 -2.27 15.57 -28.94
N LEU A 513 -2.17 15.91 -27.65
CA LEU A 513 -1.06 15.51 -26.76
C LEU A 513 -1.13 14.04 -26.31
N ASP A 514 -2.27 13.36 -26.55
CA ASP A 514 -2.44 11.93 -26.29
C ASP A 514 -1.57 11.06 -27.21
N ASP A 515 -1.29 11.51 -28.43
CA ASP A 515 -0.44 10.79 -29.40
C ASP A 515 1.05 10.78 -29.02
N MET A 516 1.49 11.71 -28.16
CA MET A 516 2.88 11.78 -27.71
C MET A 516 3.19 10.87 -26.50
N LEU A 517 2.17 10.35 -25.82
CA LEU A 517 2.32 9.65 -24.53
C LEU A 517 1.70 8.26 -24.49
N LEU A 518 1.45 7.68 -25.67
CA LEU A 518 0.88 6.35 -25.98
C LEU A 518 -0.61 6.41 -26.31
N GLY A 519 -0.89 6.42 -27.61
CA GLY A 519 -2.20 6.11 -28.17
C GLY A 519 -2.61 4.68 -27.83
N ASN A 520 -3.38 4.53 -26.75
CA ASN A 520 -4.45 3.56 -26.56
C ASN A 520 -5.10 3.85 -25.20
N GLY A 521 -6.43 3.99 -25.22
CA GLY A 521 -7.23 4.54 -24.12
C GLY A 521 -6.91 3.96 -22.74
N ASP A 522 -6.86 4.86 -21.75
CA ASP A 522 -6.89 4.48 -20.34
C ASP A 522 -8.12 3.59 -20.09
N PRO A 523 -7.98 2.34 -19.63
CA PRO A 523 -9.11 1.46 -19.34
C PRO A 523 -10.02 1.99 -18.22
N PHE A 524 -9.57 3.00 -17.46
CA PHE A 524 -10.38 3.72 -16.48
C PHE A 524 -11.00 5.01 -17.03
N GLY A 525 -10.62 5.45 -18.23
CA GLY A 525 -10.93 6.77 -18.80
C GLY A 525 -12.25 6.88 -19.58
N SER A 526 -12.95 5.77 -19.88
CA SER A 526 -14.19 5.83 -20.68
C SER A 526 -15.48 5.75 -19.86
N ALA A 527 -15.42 5.73 -18.53
CA ALA A 527 -16.61 5.76 -17.65
C ALA A 527 -16.93 7.15 -17.09
N LEU A 528 -16.05 8.13 -17.26
CA LEU A 528 -16.33 9.53 -16.95
C LEU A 528 -16.83 10.23 -18.22
N GLN A 529 -18.12 10.05 -18.55
CA GLN A 529 -18.76 11.04 -19.42
C GLN A 529 -18.65 12.40 -18.74
N PRO A 530 -18.28 13.48 -19.46
CA PRO A 530 -18.42 14.82 -18.91
C PRO A 530 -19.89 15.02 -18.57
N ILE A 531 -20.20 15.19 -17.29
CA ILE A 531 -21.53 15.60 -16.85
C ILE A 531 -21.77 16.99 -17.44
N ARG A 532 -22.36 17.05 -18.63
CA ARG A 532 -22.97 18.26 -19.17
C ARG A 532 -24.20 18.52 -18.31
N LEU A 533 -24.05 19.30 -17.25
CA LEU A 533 -25.17 19.97 -16.60
C LEU A 533 -25.73 20.99 -17.60
N THR A 534 -26.69 20.56 -18.43
CA THR A 534 -27.57 21.47 -19.15
C THR A 534 -28.53 22.09 -18.12
N CYS A 535 -28.18 23.25 -17.59
CA CYS A 535 -29.18 24.15 -17.04
C CYS A 535 -29.85 24.86 -18.23
N GLN A 536 -31.14 24.63 -18.41
CA GLN A 536 -32.01 25.51 -19.18
C GLN A 536 -33.06 26.12 -18.24
N PRO A 537 -33.58 27.31 -18.59
CA PRO A 537 -33.75 28.45 -17.67
C PRO A 537 -34.86 28.32 -16.64
#